data_AF-A0A1F8MA05-F1
#
_entry.id   AF-A0A1F8MA05-F1
#
_cell.length_a   1.000
_cell.length_b   1.000
_cell.length_c   1.000
_cell.angle_alpha   90.00
_cell.angle_beta   90.00
_cell.angle_gamma   90.00
#
_symmetry.space_group_name_H-M   'P 1'
#
loop_
_entity.id
_entity.type
_entity.pdbx_description
1 polymer ?
#
loop_
_entity_poly.entity_id
_entity_poly.type
_entity_poly.pdbx_seq_one_letter_code
_entity_poly.pdbx_strand_id
1 'polypeptide(L)'
;MKMIHRGQKGFTLIELLIVVAILGIIAAVVIPNIAGFMITGQLSAANTEAEQVKTGALGYFGEYGYWPADSSVLVPNYVTGAPKATYTLDADAGWLMGVTNSTWTADITFDPGVAGVTGSHGKWIRTP
;
A
#
# COMPACT_ATOMS: atom_id res chain seq x y z
N MET A 1 53.16 29.58 -26.57
CA MET A 1 52.69 28.65 -25.51
C MET A 1 51.52 29.32 -24.80
N LYS A 2 50.36 28.67 -24.72
CA LYS A 2 49.06 29.32 -24.41
C LYS A 2 48.89 29.51 -22.91
N MET A 3 48.66 30.76 -22.46
CA MET A 3 48.45 31.08 -21.05
C MET A 3 47.05 30.63 -20.58
N ILE A 4 47.00 29.78 -19.57
CA ILE A 4 45.75 29.31 -18.95
C ILE A 4 45.31 30.35 -17.91
N HIS A 5 44.25 31.09 -18.20
CA HIS A 5 43.63 32.01 -17.24
C HIS A 5 42.82 31.21 -16.22
N ARG A 6 43.23 31.24 -14.94
CA ARG A 6 42.48 30.66 -13.82
C ARG A 6 41.46 31.66 -13.28
N GLY A 7 40.31 31.75 -13.94
CA GLY A 7 39.13 32.40 -13.37
C GLY A 7 38.35 31.45 -12.47
N GLN A 8 38.91 31.06 -11.33
CA GLN A 8 38.15 30.29 -10.33
C GLN A 8 37.59 31.24 -9.28
N LYS A 9 36.33 31.66 -9.48
CA LYS A 9 35.52 32.30 -8.45
C LYS A 9 35.07 31.21 -7.47
N GLY A 10 35.64 31.21 -6.27
CA GLY A 10 35.18 30.33 -5.19
C GLY A 10 33.82 30.81 -4.65
N PHE A 11 32.99 29.87 -4.21
CA PHE A 11 31.76 30.16 -3.47
C PHE A 11 32.09 30.91 -2.18
N THR A 12 31.35 31.97 -1.87
CA THR A 12 31.49 32.67 -0.60
C THR A 12 30.87 31.85 0.52
N LEU A 13 31.46 31.91 1.73
CA LEU A 13 30.90 31.22 2.90
C LEU A 13 29.48 31.71 3.23
N ILE A 14 29.19 32.99 2.94
CA ILE A 14 27.87 33.56 3.17
C ILE A 14 26.82 33.02 2.19
N GLU A 15 27.19 32.78 0.92
CA GLU A 15 26.31 32.11 -0.05
C GLU A 15 25.95 30.70 0.42
N LEU A 16 26.92 29.95 0.92
CA LEU A 16 26.67 28.59 1.41
C LEU A 16 25.82 28.60 2.69
N LEU A 17 26.04 29.58 3.58
CA LEU A 17 25.28 29.73 4.83
C LEU A 17 23.80 30.03 4.57
N ILE A 18 23.49 30.93 3.64
CA ILE A 18 22.10 31.26 3.27
C ILE A 18 21.42 30.04 2.63
N VAL A 19 22.13 29.30 1.79
CA VAL A 19 21.58 28.10 1.13
C VAL A 19 21.20 27.04 2.16
N VAL A 20 22.07 26.70 3.11
CA VAL A 20 21.73 25.70 4.13
C VAL A 20 20.66 26.18 5.09
N ALA A 21 20.59 27.49 5.35
CA ALA A 21 19.50 28.09 6.14
C ALA A 21 18.15 27.93 5.46
N ILE A 22 18.05 28.22 4.16
CA ILE A 22 16.81 28.03 3.37
C ILE A 22 16.46 26.55 3.26
N LEU A 23 17.44 25.68 2.96
CA LEU A 23 17.22 24.22 2.92
C LEU A 23 16.73 23.68 4.28
N GLY A 24 17.22 24.22 5.39
CA GLY A 24 16.76 23.87 6.73
C GLY A 24 15.29 24.23 6.97
N ILE A 25 14.85 25.41 6.53
CA ILE A 25 13.44 25.84 6.64
C ILE A 25 12.53 24.93 5.79
N ILE A 26 12.92 24.65 4.54
CA ILE A 26 12.14 23.78 3.65
C ILE A 26 12.06 22.36 4.21
N ALA A 27 13.19 21.81 4.69
CA ALA A 27 13.23 20.46 5.25
C ALA A 27 12.32 20.31 6.48
N ALA A 28 12.29 21.32 7.36
CA ALA A 28 11.46 21.30 8.56
C ALA A 28 9.95 21.18 8.26
N VAL A 29 9.47 21.78 7.17
CA VAL A 29 8.06 21.70 6.76
C VAL A 29 7.76 20.45 5.94
N VAL A 30 8.68 20.01 5.09
CA VAL A 30 8.45 18.90 4.14
C VAL A 30 8.53 17.52 4.81
N ILE A 31 9.50 17.29 5.70
CA ILE A 31 9.72 15.99 6.34
C ILE A 31 8.47 15.43 7.05
N PRO A 32 7.74 16.19 7.90
CA PRO A 32 6.57 15.64 8.58
C PRO A 32 5.45 15.20 7.61
N ASN A 33 5.33 15.85 6.45
CA ASN A 33 4.29 15.53 5.47
C ASN A 33 4.58 14.26 4.65
N ILE A 34 5.86 13.89 4.46
CA ILE A 34 6.25 12.72 3.67
C ILE A 34 5.80 11.42 4.35
N ALA A 35 5.93 11.32 5.67
CA ALA A 35 5.57 10.11 6.41
C ALA A 35 4.08 9.76 6.26
N GLY A 36 3.19 10.76 6.37
CA GLY A 36 1.76 10.58 6.18
C GLY A 36 1.40 10.14 4.76
N PHE A 37 2.01 10.77 3.74
CA PHE A 37 1.77 10.43 2.34
C PHE A 37 2.15 8.97 2.01
N MET A 38 3.28 8.50 2.54
CA MET A 38 3.73 7.11 2.35
C MET A 38 2.75 6.11 2.96
N ILE A 39 2.23 6.39 4.15
CA ILE A 39 1.23 5.53 4.82
C ILE A 39 -0.06 5.48 4.00
N THR A 40 -0.55 6.62 3.50
CA THR A 40 -1.75 6.67 2.66
C THR A 40 -1.55 5.91 1.34
N GLY A 41 -0.37 6.03 0.71
CA GLY A 41 -0.04 5.29 -0.50
C GLY A 41 -0.01 3.77 -0.27
N GLN A 42 0.53 3.33 0.86
CA GLN A 42 0.52 1.92 1.24
C GLN A 42 -0.89 1.40 1.52
N LEU A 43 -1.72 2.18 2.23
CA LEU A 43 -3.12 1.81 2.48
C LEU A 43 -3.91 1.67 1.17
N SER A 44 -3.73 2.61 0.24
CA SER A 44 -4.37 2.55 -1.07
C SER A 44 -3.97 1.28 -1.83
N ALA A 45 -2.68 0.93 -1.82
CA ALA A 45 -2.18 -0.24 -2.53
C ALA A 45 -2.64 -1.55 -1.86
N ALA A 46 -2.70 -1.59 -0.53
CA ALA A 46 -3.25 -2.73 0.22
C ALA A 46 -4.75 -2.95 -0.06
N ASN A 47 -5.52 -1.88 -0.19
CA ASN A 47 -6.93 -1.95 -0.56
C ASN A 47 -7.12 -2.47 -1.99
N THR A 48 -6.31 -1.99 -2.93
CA THR A 48 -6.33 -2.49 -4.32
C THR A 48 -6.00 -3.99 -4.37
N GLU A 49 -5.01 -4.45 -3.62
CA GLU A 49 -4.68 -5.88 -3.54
C GLU A 49 -5.86 -6.72 -3.03
N ALA A 50 -6.54 -6.24 -2.00
CA ALA A 50 -7.70 -6.95 -1.46
C ALA A 50 -8.89 -7.00 -2.42
N GLU A 51 -9.12 -5.94 -3.21
CA GLU A 51 -10.14 -5.94 -4.27
C GLU A 51 -9.81 -6.95 -5.38
N GLN A 52 -8.53 -7.11 -5.71
CA GLN A 52 -8.09 -8.14 -6.66
C GLN A 52 -8.36 -9.54 -6.09
N VAL A 53 -8.02 -9.77 -4.82
CA VAL A 53 -8.29 -11.05 -4.13
C VAL A 53 -9.78 -11.33 -4.05
N LYS A 54 -10.62 -10.34 -3.72
CA LYS A 54 -12.08 -10.48 -3.75
C LYS A 54 -12.58 -10.92 -5.12
N THR A 55 -12.14 -10.22 -6.17
CA THR A 55 -12.56 -10.50 -7.54
C THR A 55 -12.16 -11.92 -7.93
N GLY A 56 -10.94 -12.33 -7.55
CA GLY A 56 -10.48 -13.70 -7.76
C GLY A 56 -11.30 -14.73 -6.99
N ALA A 57 -11.63 -14.46 -5.73
CA ALA A 57 -12.46 -15.34 -4.90
C ALA A 57 -13.89 -15.50 -5.46
N LEU A 58 -14.47 -14.42 -6.01
CA LEU A 58 -15.75 -14.48 -6.70
C LEU A 58 -15.67 -15.33 -7.98
N GLY A 59 -14.57 -15.23 -8.73
CA GLY A 59 -14.33 -16.09 -9.89
C GLY A 59 -14.24 -17.57 -9.50
N TYR A 60 -13.48 -17.86 -8.45
CA TYR A 60 -13.35 -19.21 -7.89
C TYR A 60 -14.70 -19.78 -7.44
N PHE A 61 -15.49 -19.00 -6.70
CA PHE A 61 -16.84 -19.40 -6.29
C PHE A 61 -17.76 -19.64 -7.50
N GLY A 62 -17.66 -18.83 -8.54
CA GLY A 62 -18.43 -19.00 -9.77
C GLY A 62 -18.14 -20.32 -10.49
N GLU A 63 -16.93 -20.86 -10.37
CA GLU A 63 -16.52 -22.12 -10.99
C GLU A 63 -16.79 -23.35 -10.12
N TYR A 64 -16.49 -23.25 -8.82
CA TYR A 64 -16.51 -24.40 -7.91
C TYR A 64 -17.72 -24.45 -6.97
N GLY A 65 -18.45 -23.34 -6.80
CA GLY A 65 -19.64 -23.26 -5.94
C GLY A 65 -19.35 -23.17 -4.44
N TYR A 66 -18.08 -23.07 -4.03
CA TYR A 66 -17.64 -22.81 -2.65
C TYR A 66 -16.48 -21.81 -2.65
N TRP A 67 -16.19 -21.20 -1.50
CA TRP A 67 -15.16 -20.16 -1.41
C TRP A 67 -13.76 -20.75 -1.24
N PRO A 68 -12.71 -20.09 -1.76
CA PRO A 68 -11.33 -20.50 -1.51
C PRO A 68 -11.01 -20.35 -0.01
N ALA A 69 -10.29 -21.29 0.59
CA ALA A 69 -9.88 -21.18 1.99
C ALA A 69 -8.88 -20.02 2.23
N ASP A 70 -8.05 -19.72 1.23
CA ASP A 70 -7.11 -18.62 1.27
C ASP A 70 -6.69 -18.13 -0.13
N SER A 71 -6.05 -16.96 -0.18
CA SER A 71 -5.64 -16.31 -1.43
C SER A 71 -4.54 -17.03 -2.22
N SER A 72 -3.85 -18.02 -1.65
CA SER A 72 -2.85 -18.80 -2.40
C SER A 72 -3.47 -19.66 -3.48
N VAL A 73 -4.69 -20.15 -3.25
CA VAL A 73 -5.46 -20.97 -4.21
C VAL A 73 -5.90 -20.14 -5.43
N LEU A 74 -5.97 -18.83 -5.27
CA LEU A 74 -6.38 -17.91 -6.34
C LEU A 74 -5.26 -17.63 -7.34
N VAL A 75 -4.01 -17.90 -6.99
CA VAL A 75 -2.85 -17.62 -7.85
C VAL A 75 -2.48 -18.90 -8.61
N PRO A 76 -2.18 -18.83 -9.92
CA PRO A 76 -2.21 -17.65 -10.80
C PRO A 76 -3.56 -17.45 -11.53
N ASN A 77 -4.52 -18.37 -11.34
CA ASN A 77 -5.67 -18.50 -12.23
C ASN A 77 -6.71 -17.38 -12.09
N TYR A 78 -6.83 -16.80 -10.89
CA TYR A 78 -7.82 -15.79 -10.55
C TYR A 78 -7.20 -14.46 -10.09
N VAL A 79 -5.94 -14.48 -9.65
CA VAL A 79 -5.16 -13.30 -9.27
C VAL A 79 -3.79 -13.37 -9.95
N THR A 80 -3.42 -12.30 -10.65
CA THR A 80 -2.13 -12.19 -11.32
C THR A 80 -1.05 -11.64 -10.38
N GLY A 81 0.00 -12.43 -10.16
CA GLY A 81 1.04 -12.11 -9.18
C GLY A 81 0.62 -12.49 -7.76
N ALA A 82 1.58 -12.93 -6.95
CA ALA A 82 1.29 -13.31 -5.57
C ALA A 82 0.96 -12.05 -4.75
N PRO A 83 -0.20 -12.00 -4.06
CA PRO A 83 -0.50 -10.95 -3.11
C PRO A 83 0.60 -10.82 -2.05
N LYS A 84 0.84 -9.59 -1.60
CA LYS A 84 1.80 -9.25 -0.54
C LYS A 84 1.33 -9.65 0.86
N ALA A 85 0.05 -9.97 1.00
CA ALA A 85 -0.54 -10.55 2.19
C ALA A 85 -1.33 -11.82 1.87
N THR A 86 -1.42 -12.73 2.83
CA THR A 86 -2.28 -13.92 2.72
C THR A 86 -3.64 -13.59 3.33
N TYR A 87 -4.69 -13.74 2.53
CA TYR A 87 -6.08 -13.50 2.94
C TYR A 87 -6.73 -14.85 3.19
N THR A 88 -7.22 -15.09 4.41
CA THR A 88 -7.98 -16.30 4.73
C THR A 88 -9.47 -16.01 4.65
N LEU A 89 -10.24 -16.90 4.01
CA LEU A 89 -11.67 -16.75 3.88
C LEU A 89 -12.39 -17.95 4.50
N ASP A 90 -13.57 -17.68 5.01
CA ASP A 90 -14.51 -18.71 5.43
C ASP A 90 -15.00 -19.45 4.18
N ALA A 91 -14.72 -20.75 4.11
CA ALA A 91 -14.99 -21.56 2.92
C ALA A 91 -16.49 -21.67 2.59
N ASP A 92 -17.36 -21.48 3.57
CA ASP A 92 -18.80 -21.67 3.43
C ASP A 92 -19.53 -20.35 3.13
N ALA A 93 -19.13 -19.26 3.77
CA ALA A 93 -19.82 -17.98 3.74
C ALA A 93 -19.02 -16.84 3.08
N GLY A 94 -17.74 -17.05 2.74
CA GLY A 94 -16.91 -16.10 1.99
C GLY A 94 -16.49 -14.88 2.79
N TRP A 95 -16.60 -14.94 4.12
CA TRP A 95 -16.11 -13.90 5.01
C TRP A 95 -14.60 -13.89 5.01
N LEU A 96 -13.98 -12.71 4.93
CA LEU A 96 -12.57 -12.61 5.26
C LEU A 96 -12.40 -12.93 6.76
N MET A 97 -11.62 -13.94 7.10
CA MET A 97 -11.36 -14.36 8.48
C MET A 97 -10.08 -13.76 9.04
N GLY A 98 -9.16 -13.36 8.17
CA GLY A 98 -7.91 -12.73 8.59
C GLY A 98 -6.98 -12.40 7.44
N VAL A 99 -5.98 -11.59 7.78
CA VAL A 99 -4.87 -11.26 6.90
C VAL A 99 -3.58 -11.57 7.65
N THR A 100 -2.74 -12.43 7.09
CA THR A 100 -1.46 -12.87 7.69
C THR A 100 -0.31 -12.72 6.71
N ASN A 101 0.93 -12.83 7.20
CA ASN A 101 2.16 -12.69 6.39
C ASN A 101 2.16 -11.42 5.52
N SER A 102 1.66 -10.31 6.09
CA SER A 102 1.55 -9.03 5.39
C SER A 102 2.91 -8.32 5.38
N THR A 103 3.33 -7.85 4.20
CA THR A 103 4.45 -6.91 4.08
C THR A 103 4.00 -5.44 4.13
N TRP A 104 2.69 -5.20 4.27
CA TRP A 104 2.14 -3.87 4.46
C TRP A 104 2.49 -3.35 5.86
N THR A 105 3.03 -2.13 5.92
CA THR A 105 3.34 -1.43 7.19
C THR A 105 2.16 -0.61 7.71
N ALA A 106 1.10 -0.46 6.91
CA ALA A 106 -0.18 0.14 7.33
C ALA A 106 -1.20 -0.99 7.55
N ASP A 107 -2.00 -0.87 8.60
CA ASP A 107 -3.13 -1.78 8.84
C ASP A 107 -4.12 -1.68 7.69
N ILE A 108 -4.45 -2.82 7.08
CA ILE A 108 -5.42 -2.84 5.99
C ILE A 108 -6.82 -2.71 6.59
N THR A 109 -7.36 -1.50 6.56
CA THR A 109 -8.72 -1.23 7.05
C THR A 109 -9.73 -1.59 5.98
N PHE A 110 -10.40 -2.73 6.12
CA PHE A 110 -11.58 -3.07 5.34
C PHE A 110 -12.82 -2.56 6.06
N ASP A 111 -13.61 -1.69 5.42
CA ASP A 111 -14.92 -1.32 5.93
C ASP A 111 -15.90 -2.49 5.69
N PRO A 112 -16.33 -3.22 6.73
CA PRO A 112 -17.44 -4.14 6.58
C PRO A 112 -18.66 -3.28 6.27
N GLY A 113 -19.32 -3.50 5.15
CA GLY A 113 -20.60 -2.86 4.82
C GLY A 113 -21.76 -3.17 5.80
N VAL A 114 -21.47 -3.48 7.07
CA VAL A 114 -22.41 -3.57 8.18
C VAL A 114 -21.79 -2.82 9.36
N ALA A 115 -22.37 -1.67 9.70
CA ALA A 115 -21.97 -0.85 10.83
C ALA A 115 -21.97 -1.66 12.14
N GLY A 116 -20.88 -1.58 12.91
CA GLY A 116 -20.94 -1.82 14.35
C GLY A 116 -20.05 -2.92 14.95
N VAL A 117 -19.06 -3.46 14.24
CA VAL A 117 -18.11 -4.40 14.87
C VAL A 117 -16.67 -3.92 14.69
N THR A 118 -16.17 -3.22 15.70
CA THR A 118 -14.75 -2.91 15.83
C THR A 118 -13.97 -4.22 15.90
N GLY A 119 -13.13 -4.49 14.89
CA GLY A 119 -12.25 -5.67 14.84
C GLY A 119 -12.81 -6.91 14.15
N SER A 120 -13.92 -6.82 13.39
CA SER A 120 -14.40 -7.94 12.56
C SER A 120 -14.44 -7.57 11.08
N HIS A 121 -13.78 -8.41 10.27
CA HIS A 121 -13.49 -8.23 8.86
C HIS A 121 -14.75 -8.39 7.99
N GLY A 122 -14.92 -7.52 6.99
CA GLY A 122 -16.15 -7.39 6.21
C GLY A 122 -16.53 -8.53 5.26
N LYS A 123 -17.84 -8.62 4.99
CA LYS A 123 -18.46 -9.55 4.04
C LYS A 123 -18.20 -9.10 2.61
N TRP A 124 -17.65 -9.97 1.77
CA TRP A 124 -17.73 -9.79 0.33
C TRP A 124 -19.08 -10.35 -0.16
N ILE A 125 -20.14 -9.55 -0.07
CA ILE A 125 -21.46 -9.96 -0.60
C ILE A 125 -21.54 -9.65 -2.10
N ARG A 126 -21.95 -10.64 -2.89
CA ARG A 126 -22.58 -10.39 -4.19
C ARG A 126 -24.02 -9.97 -3.94
N THR A 127 -24.33 -8.68 -4.08
CA THR A 127 -25.72 -8.24 -4.25
C THR A 127 -26.22 -8.76 -5.61
N PRO A 128 -27.51 -9.17 -5.72
CA PRO A 128 -28.07 -9.72 -6.95
C PRO A 128 -27.95 -8.77 -8.14
#